data_AF-A0A2M7VF49-F1
#
_entry.id   AF-A0A2M7VF49-F1
#
_cell.length_a   1.000
_cell.length_b   1.000
_cell.length_c   1.000
_cell.angle_alpha   90.00
_cell.angle_beta   90.00
_cell.angle_gamma   90.00
#
_symmetry.space_group_name_H-M   'P 1'
#
loop_
_entity.id
_entity.type
_entity.pdbx_description
1 polymer ?
#
loop_
_entity_poly.entity_id
_entity_poly.type
_entity_poly.pdbx_seq_one_letter_code
_entity_poly.pdbx_strand_id
1 'polypeptide(L)'
;MSYRNIRRHDIPRWYGLSYQDNDEPKLILSIHQDLIPQLEEINENAPLIKYYQDHYKLGVWQRSATKHFGFGNTFVNNELQDGWLQLATTLRQSWQKINCTACNSKGERSWQKLRVCDDDQFCSTCRGLRFIYQYDDIWLSELLINLHILFSILSTNDTATISNKEQLLTIDTCFHDGGKDVGGEISKKMRHWIMQSATRDLQARQILLAMTQVYTLITPPSFCDDFAVELDPSGGFSLRCPGQNCCSIYASAQALTNNNDGYKLGSHNID
;
A
#
# COMPACT_ATOMS: atom_id res chain seq x y z
N MET A 1 34.39 -4.95 -13.96
CA MET A 1 33.10 -5.64 -14.10
C MET A 1 32.06 -4.60 -14.47
N SER A 2 31.48 -4.66 -15.67
CA SER A 2 30.41 -3.74 -16.06
C SER A 2 29.07 -4.28 -15.55
N TYR A 3 28.47 -3.61 -14.58
CA TYR A 3 27.07 -3.86 -14.24
C TYR A 3 26.22 -3.36 -15.42
N ARG A 4 25.66 -4.29 -16.21
CA ARG A 4 24.56 -3.96 -17.12
C ARG A 4 23.32 -3.81 -16.25
N ASN A 5 23.05 -2.59 -15.80
CA ASN A 5 21.75 -2.25 -15.23
C ASN A 5 20.71 -2.41 -16.35
N ILE A 6 20.06 -3.56 -16.43
CA ILE A 6 18.85 -3.71 -17.22
C ILE A 6 17.80 -2.91 -16.48
N ARG A 7 17.59 -1.65 -16.89
CA ARG A 7 16.51 -0.78 -16.40
C ARG A 7 15.16 -1.25 -16.97
N ARG A 8 14.85 -2.54 -16.73
CA ARG A 8 13.67 -3.36 -17.10
C ARG A 8 12.71 -2.67 -18.08
N HIS A 9 13.12 -2.57 -19.34
CA HIS A 9 12.36 -1.81 -20.35
C HIS A 9 11.17 -2.58 -20.92
N ASP A 10 11.20 -3.92 -20.88
CA ASP A 10 10.18 -4.81 -21.46
C ASP A 10 10.13 -6.13 -20.65
N ILE A 11 9.64 -6.07 -19.41
CA ILE A 11 9.41 -7.28 -18.59
C ILE A 11 7.99 -7.79 -18.79
N PRO A 12 7.80 -9.11 -19.02
CA PRO A 12 6.47 -9.67 -19.11
C PRO A 12 5.78 -9.52 -17.75
N ARG A 13 4.46 -9.35 -17.78
CA ARG A 13 3.67 -9.12 -16.58
C ARG A 13 3.69 -10.37 -15.70
N TRP A 14 3.97 -10.17 -14.43
CA TRP A 14 4.03 -11.22 -13.40
C TRP A 14 2.79 -11.19 -12.52
N TYR A 15 2.35 -9.99 -12.21
CA TYR A 15 1.16 -9.75 -11.43
C TYR A 15 0.48 -8.45 -11.88
N GLY A 16 -0.72 -8.19 -11.40
CA GLY A 16 -1.11 -6.80 -11.26
C GLY A 16 -2.19 -6.62 -10.23
N LEU A 17 -2.28 -5.39 -9.77
CA LEU A 17 -3.20 -4.97 -8.75
C LEU A 17 -4.32 -4.17 -9.40
N SER A 18 -5.55 -4.56 -9.13
CA SER A 18 -6.75 -3.89 -9.63
C SER A 18 -7.65 -3.51 -8.46
N TYR A 19 -8.39 -2.42 -8.63
CA TYR A 19 -9.40 -1.98 -7.67
C TYR A 19 -10.78 -2.13 -8.29
N GLN A 20 -11.70 -2.72 -7.54
CA GLN A 20 -13.10 -2.84 -7.91
C GLN A 20 -13.94 -1.95 -7.00
N ASP A 21 -14.53 -0.91 -7.58
CA ASP A 21 -15.41 0.04 -6.90
C ASP A 21 -16.87 -0.40 -7.03
N ASN A 22 -17.33 -1.22 -6.08
CA ASN A 22 -18.72 -1.61 -5.92
C ASN A 22 -19.10 -1.56 -4.43
N ASP A 23 -20.30 -2.02 -4.06
CA ASP A 23 -20.80 -1.99 -2.67
C ASP A 23 -19.84 -2.63 -1.64
N GLU A 24 -18.97 -3.54 -2.09
CA GLU A 24 -17.90 -4.14 -1.29
C GLU A 24 -16.55 -3.88 -1.99
N PRO A 25 -15.89 -2.72 -1.79
CA PRO A 25 -14.70 -2.36 -2.54
C PRO A 25 -13.62 -3.44 -2.39
N LYS A 26 -13.00 -3.89 -3.49
CA LYS A 26 -12.01 -4.97 -3.46
C LYS A 26 -10.68 -4.56 -4.06
N LEU A 27 -9.59 -5.03 -3.45
CA LEU A 27 -8.32 -5.15 -4.14
C LEU A 27 -8.21 -6.55 -4.73
N ILE A 28 -7.85 -6.64 -6.00
CA ILE A 28 -7.68 -7.89 -6.71
C ILE A 28 -6.23 -7.95 -7.19
N LEU A 29 -5.49 -8.92 -6.66
CA LEU A 29 -4.16 -9.27 -7.11
C LEU A 29 -4.25 -10.43 -8.10
N SER A 30 -4.02 -10.13 -9.37
CA SER A 30 -3.85 -11.15 -10.41
C SER A 30 -2.40 -11.61 -10.42
N ILE A 31 -2.13 -12.92 -10.33
CA ILE A 31 -0.78 -13.49 -10.36
C ILE A 31 -0.69 -14.50 -11.50
N HIS A 32 0.36 -14.41 -12.32
CA HIS A 32 0.57 -15.34 -13.43
C HIS A 32 0.81 -16.76 -12.90
N GLN A 33 0.25 -17.77 -13.57
CA GLN A 33 0.30 -19.17 -13.14
C GLN A 33 1.72 -19.70 -12.88
N ASP A 34 2.70 -19.21 -13.65
CA ASP A 34 4.11 -19.60 -13.53
C ASP A 34 4.71 -19.25 -12.16
N LEU A 35 4.06 -18.36 -11.40
CA LEU A 35 4.52 -17.89 -10.08
C LEU A 35 3.80 -18.58 -8.92
N ILE A 36 2.72 -19.31 -9.19
CA ILE A 36 1.96 -20.03 -8.16
C ILE A 36 2.85 -20.98 -7.35
N PRO A 37 3.76 -21.78 -7.96
CA PRO A 37 4.65 -22.65 -7.19
C PRO A 37 5.50 -21.90 -6.16
N GLN A 38 5.98 -20.70 -6.49
CA GLN A 38 6.80 -19.88 -5.57
C GLN A 38 5.97 -19.39 -4.38
N LEU A 39 4.70 -19.01 -4.61
CA LEU A 39 3.79 -18.66 -3.51
C LEU A 39 3.55 -19.83 -2.58
N GLU A 40 3.42 -21.02 -3.15
CA GLU A 40 3.23 -22.24 -2.39
C GLU A 40 4.49 -22.63 -1.61
N GLU A 41 5.70 -22.12 -1.87
CA GLU A 41 6.87 -22.46 -1.04
C GLU A 41 6.79 -21.86 0.38
N ILE A 42 6.03 -20.77 0.56
CA ILE A 42 5.86 -20.12 1.87
C ILE A 42 4.85 -20.87 2.71
N ASN A 43 5.37 -21.64 3.66
CA ASN A 43 4.58 -22.34 4.64
C ASN A 43 4.63 -21.66 6.02
N GLU A 44 3.71 -22.08 6.88
CA GLU A 44 3.53 -21.62 8.25
C GLU A 44 4.79 -21.80 9.14
N ASN A 45 5.75 -22.63 8.71
CA ASN A 45 7.00 -22.83 9.43
C ASN A 45 8.13 -21.87 9.02
N ALA A 46 7.93 -21.08 7.96
CA ALA A 46 8.94 -20.11 7.52
C ALA A 46 9.24 -19.11 8.65
N PRO A 47 10.53 -18.81 8.95
CA PRO A 47 10.90 -17.91 10.05
C PRO A 47 10.23 -16.54 9.98
N LEU A 48 10.08 -15.99 8.77
CA LEU A 48 9.40 -14.71 8.53
C LEU A 48 7.92 -14.75 8.95
N ILE A 49 7.22 -15.84 8.64
CA ILE A 49 5.81 -16.03 9.00
C ILE A 49 5.65 -16.11 10.52
N LYS A 50 6.51 -16.91 11.19
CA LYS A 50 6.52 -17.00 12.66
C LYS A 50 6.80 -15.66 13.32
N TYR A 51 7.78 -14.92 12.80
CA TYR A 51 8.09 -13.58 13.29
C TYR A 51 6.85 -12.66 13.24
N TYR A 52 6.15 -12.62 12.10
CA TYR A 52 4.95 -11.78 11.98
C TYR A 52 3.81 -12.23 12.89
N GLN A 53 3.58 -13.54 12.99
CA GLN A 53 2.59 -14.09 13.93
C GLN A 53 2.88 -13.69 15.37
N ASP A 54 4.12 -13.84 15.81
CA ASP A 54 4.51 -13.58 17.20
C ASP A 54 4.56 -12.09 17.52
N HIS A 55 5.08 -11.27 16.60
CA HIS A 55 5.27 -9.83 16.79
C HIS A 55 3.95 -9.06 16.69
N TYR A 56 3.15 -9.33 15.66
CA TYR A 56 1.89 -8.61 15.40
C TYR A 56 0.64 -9.33 15.91
N LYS A 57 0.81 -10.48 16.57
CA LYS A 57 -0.29 -11.30 17.12
C LYS A 57 -1.32 -11.72 16.07
N LEU A 58 -0.83 -12.02 14.86
CA LEU A 58 -1.68 -12.43 13.74
C LEU A 58 -2.18 -13.86 13.92
N GLY A 59 -3.25 -14.18 13.21
CA GLY A 59 -3.81 -15.53 13.17
C GLY A 59 -2.90 -16.57 12.49
N VAL A 60 -3.49 -17.73 12.20
CA VAL A 60 -2.79 -18.82 11.49
C VAL A 60 -2.54 -18.43 10.04
N TRP A 61 -1.30 -18.63 9.56
CA TRP A 61 -0.96 -18.47 8.14
C TRP A 61 -1.66 -19.53 7.29
N GLN A 62 -2.31 -19.10 6.22
CA GLN A 62 -2.93 -19.99 5.24
C GLN A 62 -2.13 -19.98 3.94
N ARG A 63 -1.70 -21.16 3.53
CA ARG A 63 -0.79 -21.39 2.39
C ARG A 63 -1.52 -21.62 1.06
N SER A 64 -2.85 -21.72 1.06
CA SER A 64 -3.57 -22.17 -0.12
C SER A 64 -3.80 -21.01 -1.08
N ALA A 65 -2.89 -20.81 -2.03
CA ALA A 65 -3.07 -19.88 -3.15
C ALA A 65 -4.42 -20.10 -3.87
N THR A 66 -4.96 -21.33 -3.82
CA THR A 66 -6.23 -21.71 -4.44
C THR A 66 -7.47 -21.60 -3.54
N LYS A 67 -7.36 -21.25 -2.26
CA LYS A 67 -8.50 -21.02 -1.36
C LYS A 67 -8.35 -19.72 -0.58
N HIS A 68 -7.34 -19.67 0.28
CA HIS A 68 -7.01 -18.53 1.10
C HIS A 68 -5.50 -18.41 1.24
N PHE A 69 -5.01 -17.21 1.01
CA PHE A 69 -3.59 -16.90 1.11
C PHE A 69 -3.35 -15.84 2.18
N GLY A 70 -2.46 -16.14 3.11
CA GLY A 70 -2.01 -15.23 4.14
C GLY A 70 -2.76 -15.30 5.46
N PHE A 71 -2.62 -14.26 6.27
CA PHE A 71 -3.29 -14.10 7.57
C PHE A 71 -4.72 -13.60 7.43
N GLY A 72 -5.57 -13.91 8.42
CA GLY A 72 -6.91 -13.33 8.56
C GLY A 72 -7.95 -13.73 7.52
N ASN A 73 -7.64 -14.70 6.64
CA ASN A 73 -8.38 -14.93 5.40
C ASN A 73 -8.46 -13.65 4.52
N THR A 74 -7.44 -12.77 4.60
CA THR A 74 -7.48 -11.47 3.93
C THR A 74 -7.61 -11.61 2.42
N PHE A 75 -6.82 -12.51 1.81
CA PHE A 75 -6.91 -12.81 0.39
C PHE A 75 -7.65 -14.14 0.17
N VAL A 76 -8.79 -14.05 -0.50
CA VAL A 76 -9.60 -15.19 -0.93
C VAL A 76 -9.38 -15.41 -2.41
N ASN A 77 -9.14 -16.66 -2.80
CA ASN A 77 -9.04 -17.00 -4.22
C ASN A 77 -10.41 -16.87 -4.88
N ASN A 78 -10.46 -16.11 -5.96
CA ASN A 78 -11.68 -15.92 -6.75
C ASN A 78 -11.74 -16.93 -7.92
N GLU A 79 -10.63 -17.16 -8.63
CA GLU A 79 -10.52 -18.17 -9.71
C GLU A 79 -9.10 -18.23 -10.31
N LEU A 80 -8.79 -19.31 -11.04
CA LEU A 80 -7.71 -19.32 -12.04
C LEU A 80 -8.34 -19.13 -13.43
N GLN A 81 -8.15 -17.96 -14.04
CA GLN A 81 -8.71 -17.64 -15.35
C GLN A 81 -7.61 -17.22 -16.33
N ASP A 82 -7.57 -17.84 -17.51
CA ASP A 82 -6.62 -17.52 -18.59
C ASP A 82 -5.14 -17.48 -18.14
N GLY A 83 -4.76 -18.39 -17.23
CA GLY A 83 -3.40 -18.45 -16.68
C GLY A 83 -3.10 -17.40 -15.59
N TRP A 84 -4.12 -16.76 -15.02
CA TRP A 84 -4.00 -15.80 -13.92
C TRP A 84 -4.82 -16.22 -12.71
N LEU A 85 -4.14 -16.41 -11.58
CA LEU A 85 -4.77 -16.59 -10.28
C LEU A 85 -5.26 -15.24 -9.75
N GLN A 86 -6.52 -15.15 -9.33
CA GLN A 86 -7.09 -13.93 -8.78
C GLN A 86 -7.23 -14.05 -7.26
N LEU A 87 -6.44 -13.30 -6.51
CA LEU A 87 -6.56 -13.15 -5.06
C LEU A 87 -7.29 -11.85 -4.74
N ALA A 88 -8.48 -11.93 -4.15
CA ALA A 88 -9.29 -10.76 -3.82
C ALA A 88 -9.32 -10.52 -2.30
N THR A 89 -9.25 -9.25 -1.89
CA THR A 89 -9.51 -8.83 -0.51
C THR A 89 -10.54 -7.72 -0.50
N THR A 90 -11.56 -7.87 0.35
CA THR A 90 -12.55 -6.82 0.56
C THR A 90 -11.96 -5.76 1.49
N LEU A 91 -11.91 -4.53 1.01
CA LEU A 91 -11.55 -3.37 1.80
C LEU A 91 -12.72 -2.95 2.68
N ARG A 92 -12.39 -2.56 3.90
CA ARG A 92 -13.35 -2.01 4.85
C ARG A 92 -12.73 -0.82 5.57
N GLN A 93 -13.57 0.00 6.17
CA GLN A 93 -13.11 1.09 7.01
C GLN A 93 -12.31 0.51 8.19
N SER A 94 -11.04 0.89 8.29
CA SER A 94 -10.12 0.41 9.35
C SER A 94 -10.26 1.22 10.63
N TRP A 95 -11.10 2.24 10.66
CA TRP A 95 -11.20 3.16 11.78
C TRP A 95 -12.66 3.36 12.18
N GLN A 96 -12.89 3.66 13.45
CA GLN A 96 -14.19 4.09 13.94
C GLN A 96 -14.03 5.34 14.78
N LYS A 97 -14.99 6.26 14.62
CA LYS A 97 -15.06 7.47 15.42
C LYS A 97 -15.69 7.11 16.77
N ILE A 98 -14.91 7.20 17.83
CA ILE A 98 -15.38 6.93 19.19
C ILE A 98 -15.30 8.18 20.07
N ASN A 99 -16.20 8.26 21.03
CA ASN A 99 -16.23 9.34 22.02
C ASN A 99 -14.92 9.37 22.81
N CYS A 100 -14.37 10.58 23.02
CA CYS A 100 -13.16 10.73 23.81
C CYS A 100 -13.47 10.50 25.29
N THR A 101 -13.03 9.37 25.82
CA THR A 101 -13.23 9.00 27.23
C THR A 101 -12.44 9.90 28.18
N ALA A 102 -11.26 10.38 27.77
CA ALA A 102 -10.41 11.26 28.58
C ALA A 102 -11.07 12.60 28.96
N CYS A 103 -11.98 13.11 28.12
CA CYS A 103 -12.74 14.34 28.41
C CYS A 103 -14.25 14.11 28.50
N ASN A 104 -14.71 12.85 28.53
CA ASN A 104 -16.13 12.51 28.42
C ASN A 104 -16.83 13.26 27.26
N SER A 105 -16.17 13.34 26.11
CA SER A 105 -16.63 14.05 24.92
C SER A 105 -16.88 15.55 25.09
N LYS A 106 -16.35 16.19 26.13
CA LYS A 106 -16.47 17.66 26.30
C LYS A 106 -15.50 18.42 25.40
N GLY A 107 -14.36 17.80 25.06
CA GLY A 107 -13.28 18.43 24.28
C GLY A 107 -12.36 19.31 25.13
N GLU A 108 -12.75 19.56 26.38
CA GLU A 108 -12.03 20.37 27.35
C GLU A 108 -11.40 19.47 28.42
N ARG A 109 -10.30 19.90 29.02
CA ARG A 109 -9.77 19.23 30.22
C ARG A 109 -10.77 19.41 31.37
N SER A 110 -11.15 18.34 32.05
CA SER A 110 -11.94 18.43 33.28
C SER A 110 -11.07 18.97 34.42
N TRP A 111 -10.88 20.28 34.49
CA TRP A 111 -10.08 20.88 35.55
C TRP A 111 -10.96 21.19 36.78
N GLN A 112 -10.90 20.31 37.79
CA GLN A 112 -11.14 20.71 39.18
C GLN A 112 -9.86 21.22 39.88
N LYS A 113 -8.68 21.23 39.25
CA LYS A 113 -7.45 21.79 39.83
C LYS A 113 -6.41 22.15 38.76
N LEU A 114 -6.12 23.44 38.54
CA LEU A 114 -4.78 24.04 38.31
C LEU A 114 -5.01 25.49 37.84
N ARG A 115 -4.81 26.51 38.69
CA ARG A 115 -3.55 27.23 38.93
C ARG A 115 -2.61 27.30 37.71
N VAL A 116 -2.68 28.46 37.05
CA VAL A 116 -1.56 29.32 36.63
C VAL A 116 -0.57 28.69 35.63
N CYS A 117 -0.69 29.15 34.37
CA CYS A 117 0.30 29.15 33.28
C CYS A 117 0.42 27.94 32.32
N ASP A 118 -0.68 27.33 31.88
CA ASP A 118 -0.70 26.55 30.62
C ASP A 118 -2.01 26.86 29.87
N ASP A 119 -1.90 27.51 28.70
CA ASP A 119 -3.02 28.11 27.95
C ASP A 119 -3.90 27.12 27.15
N ASP A 120 -3.60 25.83 27.15
CA ASP A 120 -4.38 24.86 26.37
C ASP A 120 -5.55 24.28 27.19
N GLN A 121 -6.73 24.90 27.02
CA GLN A 121 -8.02 24.45 27.59
C GLN A 121 -8.52 23.13 26.98
N PHE A 122 -7.87 22.64 25.91
CA PHE A 122 -8.30 21.47 25.17
C PHE A 122 -7.80 20.15 25.78
N CYS A 123 -8.64 19.11 25.66
CA CYS A 123 -8.23 17.74 25.96
C CYS A 123 -7.06 17.33 25.06
N SER A 124 -5.92 16.91 25.61
CA SER A 124 -4.74 16.52 24.84
C SER A 124 -4.96 15.27 23.99
N THR A 125 -5.84 14.36 24.42
CA THR A 125 -6.14 13.11 23.72
C THR A 125 -6.93 13.35 22.44
N CYS A 126 -8.00 14.17 22.48
CA CYS A 126 -8.79 14.47 21.28
C CYS A 126 -8.48 15.83 20.65
N ARG A 127 -7.56 16.61 21.22
CA ARG A 127 -7.21 17.98 20.79
C ARG A 127 -8.44 18.87 20.57
N GLY A 128 -9.40 18.82 21.49
CA GLY A 128 -10.65 19.58 21.37
C GLY A 128 -11.75 18.96 20.50
N LEU A 129 -11.47 17.90 19.72
CA LEU A 129 -12.43 17.32 18.77
C LEU A 129 -13.60 16.56 19.41
N ARG A 130 -13.51 16.22 20.71
CA ARG A 130 -14.51 15.43 21.48
C ARG A 130 -14.58 13.94 21.12
N PHE A 131 -13.89 13.51 20.06
CA PHE A 131 -13.77 12.13 19.63
C PHE A 131 -12.33 11.79 19.31
N ILE A 132 -12.03 10.50 19.25
CA ILE A 132 -10.79 9.96 18.69
C ILE A 132 -11.13 8.92 17.63
N TYR A 133 -10.17 8.62 16.77
CA TYR A 133 -10.26 7.50 15.85
C TYR A 133 -9.60 6.29 16.47
N GLN A 134 -10.36 5.21 16.60
CA GLN A 134 -9.84 3.90 16.99
C GLN A 134 -9.67 3.06 15.73
N TYR A 135 -8.48 2.51 15.54
CA TYR A 135 -8.16 1.67 14.39
C TYR A 135 -8.39 0.18 14.69
N ASP A 136 -8.73 -0.58 13.66
CA ASP A 136 -8.67 -2.04 13.60
C ASP A 136 -7.24 -2.43 13.18
N ASP A 137 -6.32 -2.33 14.14
CA ASP A 137 -4.89 -2.54 13.93
C ASP A 137 -4.59 -3.97 13.45
N ILE A 138 -5.41 -4.95 13.84
CA ILE A 138 -5.24 -6.35 13.45
C ILE A 138 -5.52 -6.50 11.96
N TRP A 139 -6.68 -6.07 11.48
CA TRP A 139 -7.03 -6.19 10.06
C TRP A 139 -6.04 -5.44 9.17
N LEU A 140 -5.65 -4.21 9.56
CA LEU A 140 -4.69 -3.43 8.78
C LEU A 140 -3.31 -4.10 8.77
N SER A 141 -2.87 -4.65 9.90
CA SER A 141 -1.62 -5.42 9.97
C SER A 141 -1.66 -6.65 9.07
N GLU A 142 -2.75 -7.43 9.08
CA GLU A 142 -2.93 -8.59 8.23
C GLU A 142 -2.85 -8.21 6.74
N LEU A 143 -3.56 -7.16 6.32
CA LEU A 143 -3.53 -6.67 4.94
C LEU A 143 -2.12 -6.25 4.50
N LEU A 144 -1.45 -5.39 5.28
CA LEU A 144 -0.14 -4.85 4.92
C LEU A 144 0.95 -5.92 4.95
N ILE A 145 0.92 -6.84 5.91
CA ILE A 145 1.91 -7.93 6.02
C ILE A 145 1.72 -8.94 4.90
N ASN A 146 0.48 -9.30 4.56
CA ASN A 146 0.21 -10.18 3.43
C ASN A 146 0.70 -9.56 2.11
N LEU A 147 0.44 -8.27 1.87
CA LEU A 147 0.95 -7.55 0.69
C LEU A 147 2.48 -7.50 0.67
N HIS A 148 3.13 -7.26 1.82
CA HIS A 148 4.59 -7.28 1.91
C HIS A 148 5.17 -8.65 1.53
N ILE A 149 4.65 -9.73 2.12
CA ILE A 149 5.12 -11.08 1.82
C ILE A 149 4.94 -11.36 0.33
N LEU A 150 3.77 -11.06 -0.24
CA LEU A 150 3.49 -11.23 -1.67
C LEU A 150 4.47 -10.46 -2.55
N PHE A 151 4.65 -9.15 -2.33
CA PHE A 151 5.54 -8.35 -3.17
C PHE A 151 7.02 -8.69 -2.96
N SER A 152 7.42 -9.16 -1.78
CA SER A 152 8.79 -9.64 -1.56
C SER A 152 9.14 -10.84 -2.45
N ILE A 153 8.20 -11.76 -2.67
CA ILE A 153 8.37 -12.91 -3.58
C ILE A 153 8.36 -12.44 -5.03
N LEU A 154 7.36 -11.62 -5.38
CA LEU A 154 7.09 -11.23 -6.76
C LEU A 154 8.14 -10.26 -7.32
N SER A 155 8.84 -9.50 -6.47
CA SER A 155 9.85 -8.52 -6.88
C SER A 155 11.19 -9.17 -7.28
N THR A 156 11.53 -10.33 -6.70
CA THR A 156 12.81 -11.04 -6.92
C THR A 156 12.78 -12.06 -8.05
N ASN A 157 11.70 -12.13 -8.81
CA ASN A 157 11.53 -13.19 -9.79
C ASN A 157 12.19 -12.86 -11.14
N ASP A 158 13.14 -13.70 -11.56
CA ASP A 158 13.78 -13.61 -12.88
C ASP A 158 13.13 -14.58 -13.89
N THR A 159 12.06 -15.28 -13.51
CA THR A 159 11.37 -16.21 -14.41
C THR A 159 10.73 -15.46 -15.55
N ALA A 160 11.13 -15.80 -16.78
CA ALA A 160 10.47 -15.34 -17.99
C ALA A 160 9.04 -15.89 -17.98
N THR A 161 8.04 -15.03 -17.76
CA THR A 161 6.64 -15.44 -17.96
C THR A 161 6.30 -15.36 -19.43
N ILE A 162 5.39 -16.22 -19.88
CA ILE A 162 4.86 -16.19 -21.26
C ILE A 162 3.85 -15.06 -21.48
N SER A 163 3.70 -14.14 -20.52
CA SER A 163 2.74 -13.05 -20.62
C SER A 163 3.13 -12.12 -21.77
N ASN A 164 2.17 -11.85 -22.65
CA ASN A 164 2.29 -10.83 -23.70
C ASN A 164 1.97 -9.42 -23.19
N LYS A 165 1.53 -9.29 -21.93
CA LYS A 165 1.33 -8.01 -21.24
C LYS A 165 2.64 -7.61 -20.58
N GLU A 166 2.83 -6.32 -20.40
CA GLU A 166 4.02 -5.81 -19.72
C GLU A 166 3.71 -5.39 -18.29
N GLN A 167 4.70 -5.57 -17.43
CA GLN A 167 4.66 -5.04 -16.08
C GLN A 167 4.92 -3.52 -16.13
N LEU A 168 3.93 -2.72 -15.75
CA LEU A 168 4.02 -1.27 -15.80
C LEU A 168 4.70 -0.65 -14.57
N LEU A 169 4.51 -1.30 -13.42
CA LEU A 169 5.07 -0.94 -12.12
C LEU A 169 5.44 -2.24 -11.40
N THR A 170 6.64 -2.32 -10.84
CA THR A 170 6.98 -3.31 -9.83
C THR A 170 7.03 -2.63 -8.47
N ILE A 171 6.44 -3.26 -7.47
CA ILE A 171 6.51 -2.85 -6.07
C ILE A 171 7.52 -3.78 -5.39
N ASP A 172 8.45 -3.18 -4.65
CA ASP A 172 9.22 -3.88 -3.63
C ASP A 172 8.90 -3.24 -2.28
N THR A 173 9.08 -4.03 -1.22
CA THR A 173 8.76 -3.59 0.13
C THR A 173 9.87 -4.07 1.05
N CYS A 174 10.40 -3.16 1.86
CA CYS A 174 11.45 -3.43 2.84
C CYS A 174 10.90 -3.22 4.24
N PHE A 175 11.04 -4.21 5.11
CA PHE A 175 10.80 -4.04 6.54
C PHE A 175 12.11 -3.61 7.21
N HIS A 176 12.11 -2.43 7.81
CA HIS A 176 13.17 -1.98 8.70
C HIS A 176 12.61 -1.78 10.11
N ASP A 177 13.48 -1.89 11.13
CA ASP A 177 13.13 -1.65 12.54
C ASP A 177 12.74 -0.16 12.72
N GLY A 178 11.47 0.15 12.45
CA GLY A 178 10.93 1.52 12.50
C GLY A 178 9.97 1.90 11.36
N GLY A 179 9.75 1.05 10.35
CA GLY A 179 8.80 1.35 9.27
C GLY A 179 8.91 0.39 8.07
N LYS A 180 7.92 0.45 7.17
CA LYS A 180 7.90 -0.32 5.93
C LYS A 180 8.20 0.62 4.78
N ASP A 181 9.41 0.57 4.23
CA ASP A 181 9.69 1.31 3.01
C ASP A 181 9.06 0.59 1.82
N VAL A 182 8.40 1.34 0.96
CA VAL A 182 7.90 0.86 -0.32
C VAL A 182 8.75 1.48 -1.41
N GLY A 183 9.41 0.63 -2.18
CA GLY A 183 10.12 1.04 -3.38
C GLY A 183 9.52 0.35 -4.59
N GLY A 184 10.32 0.32 -5.64
CA GLY A 184 9.95 -0.37 -6.86
C GLY A 184 10.52 0.27 -8.11
N GLU A 185 9.98 -0.11 -9.25
CA GLU A 185 10.39 0.40 -10.55
C GLU A 185 9.17 0.73 -11.41
N ILE A 186 9.14 1.96 -11.92
CA ILE A 186 8.21 2.40 -12.96
C ILE A 186 8.83 2.05 -14.31
N SER A 187 8.07 1.34 -15.14
CA SER A 187 8.49 1.01 -16.51
C SER A 187 8.59 2.24 -17.40
N LYS A 188 9.37 2.12 -18.47
CA LYS A 188 9.45 3.13 -19.53
C LYS A 188 8.07 3.44 -20.13
N LYS A 189 7.22 2.43 -20.32
CA LYS A 189 5.89 2.60 -20.92
C LYS A 189 4.95 3.37 -20.02
N MET A 190 4.92 3.05 -18.73
CA MET A 190 4.15 3.80 -17.74
C MET A 190 4.60 5.26 -17.70
N ARG A 191 5.91 5.50 -17.66
CA ARG A 191 6.46 6.84 -17.70
C ARG A 191 6.04 7.63 -18.95
N HIS A 192 6.19 7.04 -20.14
CA HIS A 192 5.79 7.69 -21.38
C HIS A 192 4.29 8.01 -21.38
N TRP A 193 3.44 7.11 -20.86
CA TRP A 193 2.01 7.37 -20.71
C TRP A 193 1.75 8.56 -19.77
N ILE A 194 2.48 8.67 -18.65
CA ILE A 194 2.39 9.82 -17.75
C ILE A 194 2.75 11.12 -18.50
N MET A 195 3.87 11.14 -19.23
CA MET A 195 4.33 12.32 -19.98
C MET A 195 3.34 12.78 -21.05
N GLN A 196 2.69 11.82 -21.74
CA GLN A 196 1.88 12.10 -22.91
C GLN A 196 0.42 12.41 -22.57
N SER A 197 -0.11 11.77 -21.54
CA SER A 197 -1.57 11.60 -21.42
C SER A 197 -2.12 11.82 -20.02
N ALA A 198 -1.35 11.57 -18.95
CA ALA A 198 -1.91 11.46 -17.60
C ALA A 198 -2.67 12.70 -17.11
N THR A 199 -2.30 13.92 -17.53
CA THR A 199 -3.01 15.14 -17.09
C THR A 199 -4.35 15.36 -17.79
N ARG A 200 -4.63 14.63 -18.88
CA ARG A 200 -5.85 14.78 -19.70
C ARG A 200 -6.65 13.48 -19.85
N ASP A 201 -6.08 12.35 -19.42
CA ASP A 201 -6.68 11.02 -19.55
C ASP A 201 -7.73 10.77 -18.46
N LEU A 202 -8.88 10.24 -18.87
CA LEU A 202 -9.93 9.79 -17.96
C LEU A 202 -9.44 8.64 -17.07
N GLN A 203 -8.57 7.77 -17.59
CA GLN A 203 -8.02 6.63 -16.86
C GLN A 203 -7.14 7.09 -15.70
N ALA A 204 -6.34 8.14 -15.91
CA ALA A 204 -5.54 8.72 -14.84
C ALA A 204 -6.44 9.18 -13.69
N ARG A 205 -7.53 9.90 -13.98
CA ARG A 205 -8.50 10.32 -12.96
C ARG A 205 -9.13 9.14 -12.22
N GLN A 206 -9.45 8.06 -12.91
CA GLN A 206 -9.99 6.85 -12.28
C GLN A 206 -8.99 6.19 -11.32
N ILE A 207 -7.72 6.13 -11.70
CA ILE A 207 -6.65 5.62 -10.82
C ILE A 207 -6.52 6.51 -9.58
N LEU A 208 -6.50 7.84 -9.76
CA LEU A 208 -6.43 8.79 -8.64
C LEU A 208 -7.61 8.64 -7.69
N LEU A 209 -8.83 8.52 -8.24
CA LEU A 209 -10.04 8.30 -7.45
C LEU A 209 -9.98 7.00 -6.66
N ALA A 210 -9.57 5.90 -7.30
CA ALA A 210 -9.40 4.60 -6.64
C ALA A 210 -8.39 4.70 -5.47
N MET A 211 -7.26 5.36 -5.68
CA MET A 211 -6.26 5.57 -4.62
C MET A 211 -6.83 6.38 -3.46
N THR A 212 -7.53 7.49 -3.74
CA THR A 212 -8.20 8.29 -2.69
C THR A 212 -9.26 7.48 -1.95
N GLN A 213 -10.08 6.71 -2.65
CA GLN A 213 -11.12 5.87 -2.03
C GLN A 213 -10.49 4.84 -1.08
N VAL A 214 -9.48 4.11 -1.53
CA VAL A 214 -8.73 3.16 -0.68
C VAL A 214 -8.13 3.88 0.52
N TYR A 215 -7.53 5.06 0.31
CA TYR A 215 -6.91 5.84 1.37
C TYR A 215 -7.93 6.24 2.46
N THR A 216 -9.12 6.69 2.07
CA THR A 216 -10.18 7.08 3.02
C THR A 216 -10.73 5.90 3.84
N LEU A 217 -10.62 4.67 3.34
CA LEU A 217 -11.00 3.47 4.09
C LEU A 217 -9.97 3.17 5.19
N ILE A 218 -8.69 3.37 4.92
CA ILE A 218 -7.61 3.04 5.86
C ILE A 218 -7.25 4.20 6.79
N THR A 219 -7.60 5.43 6.42
CA THR A 219 -7.19 6.64 7.13
C THR A 219 -8.41 7.55 7.41
N PRO A 220 -8.55 8.11 8.61
CA PRO A 220 -9.65 9.00 8.95
C PRO A 220 -9.66 10.31 8.15
N PRO A 221 -10.84 10.95 7.98
CA PRO A 221 -10.98 12.17 7.20
C PRO A 221 -10.07 13.31 7.64
N SER A 222 -9.79 13.43 8.94
CA SER A 222 -8.91 14.48 9.49
C SER A 222 -7.47 14.43 8.99
N PHE A 223 -7.07 13.32 8.39
CA PHE A 223 -5.76 13.16 7.77
C PHE A 223 -5.87 13.17 6.24
N CYS A 224 -7.05 12.95 5.66
CA CYS A 224 -7.22 12.89 4.20
C CYS A 224 -6.93 14.23 3.50
N ASP A 225 -7.03 15.36 4.20
CA ASP A 225 -6.77 16.70 3.62
C ASP A 225 -5.33 16.85 3.10
N ASP A 226 -4.37 16.11 3.66
CA ASP A 226 -2.97 16.15 3.25
C ASP A 226 -2.63 15.10 2.17
N PHE A 227 -3.53 14.14 1.93
CA PHE A 227 -3.32 13.12 0.90
C PHE A 227 -3.40 13.74 -0.50
N ALA A 228 -2.34 13.60 -1.28
CA ALA A 228 -2.31 14.05 -2.66
C ALA A 228 -1.58 13.04 -3.53
N VAL A 229 -2.04 12.93 -4.77
CA VAL A 229 -1.35 12.18 -5.80
C VAL A 229 -1.07 13.14 -6.94
N GLU A 230 0.19 13.29 -7.30
CA GLU A 230 0.60 14.21 -8.36
C GLU A 230 1.29 13.45 -9.48
N LEU A 231 0.84 13.71 -10.70
CA LEU A 231 1.45 13.19 -11.93
C LEU A 231 2.21 14.34 -12.58
N ASP A 232 3.52 14.20 -12.70
CA ASP A 232 4.40 15.21 -13.27
C ASP A 232 4.46 15.03 -14.80
N PRO A 233 4.26 16.10 -15.60
CA PRO A 233 4.45 16.07 -17.05
C PRO A 233 5.83 15.56 -17.53
N SER A 234 6.86 15.53 -16.68
CA SER A 234 8.16 14.91 -16.92
C SER A 234 8.14 13.38 -16.86
N GLY A 235 6.98 12.78 -16.58
CA GLY A 235 6.79 11.34 -16.39
C GLY A 235 6.94 10.88 -14.95
N GLY A 236 7.05 11.82 -14.01
CA GLY A 236 7.12 11.55 -12.58
C GLY A 236 5.75 11.26 -11.97
N PHE A 237 5.76 10.61 -10.83
CA PHE A 237 4.60 10.44 -9.95
C PHE A 237 5.07 10.67 -8.51
N SER A 238 4.23 11.32 -7.72
CA SER A 238 4.41 11.40 -6.28
C SER A 238 3.09 11.10 -5.55
N LEU A 239 3.26 10.47 -4.39
CA LEU A 239 2.21 10.27 -3.40
C LEU A 239 2.60 11.07 -2.16
N ARG A 240 1.78 12.04 -1.78
CA ARG A 240 1.89 12.71 -0.50
C ARG A 240 0.92 12.06 0.47
N CYS A 241 1.45 11.50 1.55
CA CYS A 241 0.65 11.04 2.67
C CYS A 241 0.70 12.07 3.83
N PRO A 242 -0.31 12.11 4.70
CA PRO A 242 -0.39 12.97 5.88
C PRO A 242 0.73 12.65 6.87
N GLY A 243 1.38 13.69 7.37
CA GLY A 243 2.58 13.57 8.21
C GLY A 243 3.58 14.69 7.88
N GLN A 244 4.69 14.78 8.63
CA GLN A 244 5.71 15.81 8.42
C GLN A 244 6.52 15.59 7.12
N ASN A 245 5.93 15.61 5.92
CA ASN A 245 6.62 15.47 4.62
C ASN A 245 7.55 14.23 4.45
N CYS A 246 7.61 13.34 5.44
CA CYS A 246 8.58 12.25 5.54
C CYS A 246 8.01 10.90 5.09
N CYS A 247 6.76 10.84 4.62
CA CYS A 247 6.03 9.60 4.32
C CYS A 247 5.59 9.48 2.85
N SER A 248 6.35 10.05 1.91
CA SER A 248 5.95 10.18 0.50
C SER A 248 6.64 9.15 -0.39
N ILE A 249 5.93 8.65 -1.41
CA ILE A 249 6.51 7.89 -2.52
C ILE A 249 6.86 8.88 -3.63
N TYR A 250 8.09 8.82 -4.16
CA TYR A 250 8.54 9.74 -5.19
C TYR A 250 9.43 9.05 -6.23
N ALA A 251 9.44 9.64 -7.43
CA ALA A 251 10.40 9.28 -8.47
C ALA A 251 11.83 9.63 -8.02
N SER A 252 12.77 8.70 -8.16
CA SER A 252 14.20 9.00 -7.92
C SER A 252 14.67 10.20 -8.74
N ALA A 253 15.60 11.00 -8.21
CA ALA A 253 16.11 12.21 -8.89
C ALA A 253 16.65 11.95 -10.30
N GLN A 254 17.13 10.74 -10.57
CA GLN A 254 17.57 10.31 -11.90
C GLN A 254 16.43 10.27 -12.92
N ALA A 255 15.19 10.03 -12.50
CA ALA A 255 14.00 10.12 -13.33
C ALA A 255 13.88 11.51 -13.97
N LEU A 256 14.18 12.59 -13.26
CA LEU A 256 14.01 13.96 -13.76
C LEU A 256 14.98 14.36 -14.89
N THR A 257 15.97 13.53 -15.22
CA THR A 257 17.05 13.88 -16.15
C THR A 257 17.11 13.07 -17.45
N ASN A 258 16.55 11.86 -17.49
CA ASN A 258 16.57 11.01 -18.69
C ASN A 258 15.18 10.47 -19.03
N ASN A 259 14.53 11.04 -20.05
CA ASN A 259 13.15 10.73 -20.44
C ASN A 259 12.95 9.40 -21.19
N ASN A 260 14.03 8.71 -21.55
CA ASN A 260 13.95 7.50 -22.38
C ASN A 260 13.91 6.19 -21.59
N ASP A 261 13.96 6.25 -20.25
CA ASP A 261 14.05 5.09 -19.36
C ASP A 261 12.92 5.08 -18.32
N GLY A 262 12.62 3.87 -17.79
CA GLY A 262 11.92 3.73 -16.51
C GLY A 262 12.75 4.26 -15.33
N TYR A 263 12.18 4.31 -14.13
CA TYR A 263 12.87 4.82 -12.96
C TYR A 263 12.50 4.08 -11.67
N LYS A 264 13.41 4.14 -10.69
CA LYS A 264 13.15 3.61 -9.36
C LYS A 264 12.28 4.55 -8.54
N LEU A 265 11.33 3.97 -7.82
CA LEU A 265 10.58 4.63 -6.76
C LEU A 265 11.31 4.47 -5.43
N GLY A 266 11.15 5.45 -4.57
CA GLY A 266 11.51 5.32 -3.17
C GLY A 266 10.44 5.97 -2.31
N SER A 267 10.28 5.45 -1.10
CA SER A 267 9.65 6.15 0.00
C SER A 267 10.69 6.62 1.00
N HIS A 268 10.39 7.70 1.69
CA HIS A 268 10.77 7.79 3.10
C HIS A 268 9.56 7.26 3.86
N ASN A 269 9.71 6.22 4.67
CA ASN A 269 8.77 5.72 5.69
C ASN A 269 7.28 5.66 5.31
N ILE A 270 6.76 4.45 5.06
CA ILE A 270 5.31 4.23 5.06
C ILE A 270 4.94 3.58 6.39
N ASP A 271 4.42 4.41 7.30
CA ASP A 271 3.50 3.96 8.34
C ASP A 271 2.11 3.74 7.71
#